data_AF-A0A7W0ZPS3-F1
#
_entry.id   AF-A0A7W0ZPS3-F1
#
_cell.length_a   1.000
_cell.length_b   1.000
_cell.length_c   1.000
_cell.angle_alpha   90.00
_cell.angle_beta   90.00
_cell.angle_gamma   90.00
#
_symmetry.space_group_name_H-M   'P 1'
#
loop_
_entity.id
_entity.type
_entity.pdbx_description
1 polymer ?
#
loop_
_entity_poly.entity_id
_entity_poly.type
_entity_poly.pdbx_seq_one_letter_code
_entity_poly.pdbx_strand_id
1 'polypeptide(L)'
;MGNVEVELPSRLHAIPFRDDMVDAIAQAIDASSGLAPFQLPGATVYQFTVEGSGGRPSALVTLWPSLRRVDAIGAGAAVVFTQIASVQLVNGVEVLFRRETGEYLVIAKGGRIVVRS
;
A
#
# COMPACT_ATOMS: atom_id res chain seq x y z
N MET A 1 -10.17 -16.67 33.89
CA MET A 1 -11.07 -15.85 33.06
C MET A 1 -10.23 -15.28 31.94
N GLY A 2 -10.49 -15.68 30.71
CA GLY A 2 -9.70 -15.26 29.55
C GLY A 2 -9.86 -13.77 29.31
N ASN A 3 -8.75 -13.07 29.09
CA ASN A 3 -8.78 -11.72 28.57
C ASN A 3 -9.42 -11.78 27.18
N VAL A 4 -10.61 -11.21 27.06
CA VAL A 4 -11.22 -10.95 25.75
C VAL A 4 -10.43 -9.78 25.17
N GLU A 5 -9.51 -10.09 24.26
CA GLU A 5 -8.93 -9.09 23.38
C GLU A 5 -10.07 -8.59 22.49
N VAL A 6 -10.62 -7.43 22.85
CA VAL A 6 -11.62 -6.76 22.03
C VAL A 6 -10.87 -6.25 20.81
N GLU A 7 -10.95 -6.97 19.69
CA GLU A 7 -10.55 -6.45 18.38
C GLU A 7 -11.37 -5.18 18.11
N LEU A 8 -10.73 -4.03 18.35
CA LEU A 8 -11.30 -2.74 17.99
C LEU A 8 -11.54 -2.74 16.48
N PRO A 9 -12.71 -2.29 15.99
CA PRO A 9 -12.97 -2.24 14.55
C PRO A 9 -11.86 -1.46 13.86
N SER A 10 -11.31 -2.02 12.79
CA SER A 10 -10.22 -1.46 12.00
C SER A 10 -10.52 -0.01 11.64
N ARG A 11 -9.94 0.94 12.40
CA ARG A 11 -10.21 2.35 12.18
C ARG A 11 -9.57 2.77 10.87
N LEU A 12 -10.35 3.48 10.05
CA LEU A 12 -9.84 4.12 8.84
C LEU A 12 -8.97 5.32 9.25
N HIS A 13 -7.69 5.29 8.87
CA HIS A 13 -6.72 6.35 9.17
C HIS A 13 -6.27 7.02 7.87
N ALA A 14 -6.49 8.32 7.73
CA ALA A 14 -6.00 9.09 6.59
C ALA A 14 -4.64 9.72 6.89
N ILE A 15 -3.66 9.53 6.00
CA ILE A 15 -2.32 10.10 6.10
C ILE A 15 -1.89 10.71 4.76
N PRO A 16 -0.99 11.71 4.76
CA PRO A 16 -0.44 12.26 3.52
C PRO A 16 0.45 11.25 2.79
N PHE A 17 0.55 11.37 1.46
CA PHE A 17 1.45 10.54 0.65
C PHE A 17 2.87 11.12 0.64
N ARG A 18 3.71 10.75 1.62
CA ARG A 18 5.11 11.21 1.80
C ARG A 18 5.96 10.12 2.47
N ASP A 19 7.28 10.27 2.52
CA ASP A 19 8.21 9.20 2.94
C ASP A 19 7.90 8.51 4.30
N ASP A 20 7.39 9.23 5.30
CA ASP A 20 7.11 8.68 6.64
C ASP A 20 5.92 7.69 6.71
N MET A 21 5.20 7.49 5.60
CA MET A 21 4.04 6.60 5.52
C MET A 21 4.39 5.11 5.38
N VAL A 22 5.64 4.80 5.08
CA VAL A 22 6.06 3.48 4.57
C VAL A 22 5.69 2.35 5.52
N ASP A 23 6.05 2.50 6.80
CA ASP A 23 5.82 1.47 7.81
C ASP A 23 4.31 1.28 8.09
N ALA A 24 3.56 2.38 8.09
CA ALA A 24 2.12 2.35 8.32
C ALA A 24 1.36 1.62 7.21
N ILE A 25 1.75 1.84 5.94
CA ILE A 25 1.16 1.10 4.82
C ILE A 25 1.56 -0.36 4.89
N ALA A 26 2.85 -0.66 5.10
CA ALA A 26 3.35 -2.04 5.19
C ALA A 26 2.61 -2.84 6.27
N GLN A 27 2.39 -2.24 7.43
CA GLN A 27 1.58 -2.83 8.50
C GLN A 27 0.12 -3.03 8.10
N ALA A 28 -0.50 -2.07 7.39
CA ALA A 28 -1.90 -2.16 7.02
C ALA A 28 -2.21 -3.35 6.09
N ILE A 29 -1.27 -3.71 5.20
CA ILE A 29 -1.46 -4.79 4.22
C ILE A 29 -0.63 -6.06 4.50
N ASP A 30 0.06 -6.12 5.65
CA ASP A 30 0.92 -7.25 6.04
C ASP A 30 2.00 -7.54 4.97
N ALA A 31 2.70 -6.48 4.57
CA ALA A 31 3.77 -6.53 3.58
C ALA A 31 5.14 -6.29 4.23
N SER A 32 6.19 -6.90 3.67
CA SER A 32 7.55 -6.47 3.95
C SER A 32 7.86 -5.23 3.11
N SER A 33 8.43 -4.19 3.73
CA SER A 33 8.89 -2.98 3.05
C SER A 33 10.42 -2.92 2.98
N GLY A 34 10.92 -2.28 1.92
CA GLY A 34 12.34 -1.98 1.77
C GLY A 34 12.58 -0.89 0.73
N LEU A 35 13.83 -0.50 0.57
CA LEU A 35 14.23 0.37 -0.56
C LEU A 35 14.10 -0.42 -1.86
N ALA A 36 13.55 0.21 -2.89
CA ALA A 36 13.58 -0.36 -4.22
C ALA A 36 15.04 -0.42 -4.72
N PRO A 37 15.38 -1.39 -5.60
CA PRO A 37 16.74 -1.54 -6.15
C PRO A 37 17.15 -0.42 -7.11
N PHE A 38 16.29 0.58 -7.31
CA PHE A 38 16.50 1.75 -8.14
C PHE A 38 16.00 3.00 -7.39
N GLN A 39 16.66 4.13 -7.64
CA GLN A 39 16.36 5.40 -7.00
C GLN A 39 16.32 6.52 -8.06
N LEU A 40 15.62 7.59 -7.75
CA LEU A 40 15.72 8.83 -8.51
C LEU A 40 16.76 9.74 -7.85
N PRO A 41 17.46 10.61 -8.60
CA PRO A 41 18.35 11.60 -8.00
C PRO A 41 17.63 12.41 -6.92
N GLY A 42 18.09 12.29 -5.68
CA GLY A 42 17.53 13.02 -4.53
C GLY A 42 16.16 12.55 -4.04
N ALA A 43 15.66 11.40 -4.48
CA ALA A 43 14.38 10.87 -3.99
C ALA A 43 14.39 9.35 -3.77
N THR A 44 13.81 8.95 -2.64
CA THR A 44 13.69 7.56 -2.24
C THR A 44 12.53 6.87 -2.95
N VAL A 45 12.73 5.59 -3.28
CA VAL A 45 11.71 4.72 -3.85
C VAL A 45 11.63 3.49 -2.95
N TYR A 46 10.42 3.08 -2.62
CA TYR A 46 10.19 1.94 -1.72
C TYR A 46 9.52 0.82 -2.49
N GLN A 47 9.87 -0.42 -2.17
CA GLN A 47 9.22 -1.60 -2.70
C GLN A 47 8.65 -2.43 -1.56
N PHE A 48 7.37 -2.76 -1.68
CA PHE A 48 6.68 -3.66 -0.78
C PHE A 48 6.43 -4.99 -1.48
N THR A 49 6.62 -6.05 -0.71
CA THR A 49 6.29 -7.41 -1.11
C THR A 49 5.15 -7.87 -0.23
N VAL A 50 3.98 -8.09 -0.84
CA VAL A 50 2.88 -8.77 -0.17
C VAL A 50 3.09 -10.26 -0.40
N GLU A 51 3.26 -11.01 0.69
CA GLU A 51 3.53 -12.44 0.61
C GLU A 51 2.38 -13.20 -0.07
N GLY A 52 2.73 -14.26 -0.79
CA GLY A 52 1.79 -15.14 -1.48
C GLY A 52 2.05 -16.60 -1.13
N SER A 53 1.48 -17.50 -1.92
CA SER A 53 1.66 -18.94 -1.70
C SER A 53 2.84 -19.50 -2.51
N GLY A 54 3.49 -20.54 -1.98
CA GLY A 54 4.54 -21.26 -2.70
C GLY A 54 5.82 -20.45 -2.95
N GLY A 55 6.13 -19.47 -2.09
CA GLY A 55 7.34 -18.65 -2.19
C GLY A 55 7.31 -17.60 -3.30
N ARG A 56 6.12 -17.28 -3.83
CA ARG A 56 5.92 -16.22 -4.82
C ARG A 56 5.10 -15.09 -4.19
N PRO A 57 5.50 -13.81 -4.36
CA PRO A 57 4.69 -12.67 -3.92
C PRO A 57 3.30 -12.69 -4.55
N SER A 58 2.28 -12.31 -3.78
CA SER A 58 0.93 -12.07 -4.29
C SER A 58 0.82 -10.72 -4.98
N ALA A 59 1.55 -9.71 -4.49
CA ALA A 59 1.74 -8.44 -5.14
C ALA A 59 3.11 -7.81 -4.83
N LEU A 60 3.63 -7.06 -5.79
CA LEU A 60 4.73 -6.13 -5.62
C LEU A 60 4.20 -4.71 -5.78
N VAL A 61 4.51 -3.85 -4.83
CA VAL A 61 4.06 -2.45 -4.81
C VAL A 61 5.27 -1.53 -4.74
N THR A 62 5.44 -0.65 -5.72
CA THR A 62 6.51 0.34 -5.73
C THR A 62 5.93 1.71 -5.41
N LEU A 63 6.36 2.32 -4.32
CA LEU A 63 5.96 3.67 -3.92
C LEU A 63 6.99 4.69 -4.41
N TRP A 64 6.49 5.73 -5.07
CA TRP A 64 7.26 6.89 -5.53
C TRP A 64 6.71 8.16 -4.88
N PRO A 65 7.04 8.45 -3.60
CA PRO A 65 6.46 9.57 -2.88
C PRO A 65 6.66 10.91 -3.58
N SER A 66 7.88 11.16 -4.06
CA SER A 66 8.24 12.39 -4.78
C SER A 66 7.45 12.61 -6.08
N LEU A 67 6.94 11.54 -6.69
CA LEU A 67 6.15 11.59 -7.92
C LEU A 67 4.64 11.46 -7.67
N ARG A 68 4.20 11.35 -6.40
CA ARG A 68 2.80 11.06 -6.04
C ARG A 68 2.26 9.85 -6.81
N ARG A 69 3.07 8.78 -6.91
CA ARG A 69 2.81 7.61 -7.76
C ARG A 69 2.99 6.30 -7.02
N VAL A 70 2.16 5.33 -7.35
CA VAL A 70 2.27 3.92 -6.96
C VAL A 70 2.19 3.04 -8.18
N ASP A 71 3.11 2.09 -8.29
CA ASP A 71 3.00 0.98 -9.23
C ASP A 71 2.63 -0.28 -8.45
N ALA A 72 1.61 -1.01 -8.88
CA ALA A 72 1.18 -2.23 -8.24
C ALA A 72 1.07 -3.36 -9.27
N ILE A 73 1.76 -4.47 -9.02
CA ILE A 73 1.78 -5.64 -9.90
C ILE A 73 1.38 -6.86 -9.08
N GLY A 74 0.38 -7.60 -9.54
CA GLY A 74 -0.08 -8.84 -8.92
C GLY A 74 -0.68 -9.80 -9.95
N ALA A 75 -1.20 -10.93 -9.50
CA ALA A 75 -1.57 -12.08 -10.36
C ALA A 75 -2.61 -11.80 -11.47
N GLY A 76 -3.23 -10.62 -11.52
CA GLY A 76 -4.19 -10.26 -12.57
C GLY A 76 -4.19 -8.79 -12.98
N ALA A 77 -3.25 -7.99 -12.50
CA ALA A 77 -3.20 -6.56 -12.81
C ALA A 77 -1.79 -5.99 -12.68
N ALA A 78 -1.46 -5.07 -13.58
CA ALA A 78 -0.35 -4.14 -13.45
C ALA A 78 -0.92 -2.73 -13.56
N VAL A 79 -0.84 -1.95 -12.48
CA VAL A 79 -1.43 -0.63 -12.37
C VAL A 79 -0.34 0.38 -12.11
N VAL A 80 -0.36 1.47 -12.86
CA VAL A 80 0.40 2.68 -12.57
C VAL A 80 -0.61 3.74 -12.15
N PHE A 81 -0.56 4.16 -10.89
CA PHE A 81 -1.51 5.11 -10.31
C PHE A 81 -0.79 6.38 -9.86
N THR A 82 -1.12 7.50 -10.50
CA THR A 82 -0.45 8.80 -10.33
C THR A 82 -1.36 9.84 -9.67
N GLN A 83 -0.79 10.99 -9.30
CA GLN A 83 -1.50 12.14 -8.72
C GLN A 83 -2.17 11.82 -7.37
N ILE A 84 -1.55 10.93 -6.59
CA ILE A 84 -2.04 10.52 -5.27
C ILE A 84 -2.02 11.72 -4.33
N ALA A 85 -3.15 12.04 -3.74
CA ALA A 85 -3.33 13.16 -2.80
C ALA A 85 -3.31 12.70 -1.35
N SER A 86 -3.87 11.52 -1.08
CA SER A 86 -3.93 10.97 0.28
C SER A 86 -3.89 9.45 0.25
N VAL A 87 -3.54 8.91 1.41
CA VAL A 87 -3.57 7.48 1.69
C VAL A 87 -4.59 7.25 2.80
N GLN A 88 -5.41 6.22 2.67
CA GLN A 88 -6.28 5.75 3.73
C GLN A 88 -5.89 4.32 4.08
N LEU A 89 -5.72 4.06 5.37
CA LEU A 89 -5.30 2.78 5.91
C LEU A 89 -6.46 2.14 6.66
N VAL A 90 -6.67 0.86 6.41
CA VAL A 90 -7.49 -0.01 7.25
C VAL A 90 -6.56 -1.09 7.77
N ASN A 91 -6.13 -0.96 9.02
CA ASN A 91 -5.08 -1.79 9.60
C ASN A 91 -5.44 -3.29 9.55
N GLY A 92 -4.52 -4.09 9.02
CA GLY A 92 -4.69 -5.54 8.82
C GLY A 92 -5.59 -5.92 7.65
N VAL A 93 -6.05 -4.95 6.85
CA VAL A 93 -7.04 -5.17 5.77
C VAL A 93 -6.54 -4.62 4.43
N GLU A 94 -6.37 -3.31 4.28
CA GLU A 94 -6.08 -2.69 2.99
C GLU A 94 -5.52 -1.27 3.11
N VAL A 95 -4.90 -0.81 2.02
CA VAL A 95 -4.55 0.58 1.78
C VAL A 95 -5.28 1.11 0.55
N LEU A 96 -5.76 2.35 0.62
CA LEU A 96 -6.35 3.08 -0.48
C LEU A 96 -5.48 4.31 -0.81
N PHE A 97 -5.03 4.40 -2.05
CA PHE A 97 -4.40 5.61 -2.59
C PHE A 97 -5.45 6.40 -3.34
N ARG A 98 -5.71 7.64 -2.93
CA ARG A 98 -6.78 8.50 -3.46
C ARG A 98 -6.25 9.68 -4.25
N ARG A 99 -6.87 9.98 -5.38
CA ARG A 99 -6.72 11.25 -6.10
C ARG A 99 -7.67 12.32 -5.53
N GLU A 100 -7.41 13.58 -5.87
CA GLU A 100 -8.33 14.69 -5.54
C GLU A 100 -9.65 14.58 -6.32
N THR A 101 -9.60 13.97 -7.51
CA THR A 101 -10.73 13.74 -8.41
C THR A 101 -11.68 12.62 -7.95
N GLY A 102 -11.29 11.85 -6.93
CA GLY A 102 -12.13 10.83 -6.28
C GLY A 102 -11.79 9.39 -6.66
N GLU A 103 -11.06 9.14 -7.75
CA GLU A 103 -10.59 7.80 -8.11
C GLU A 103 -9.59 7.28 -7.08
N TYR A 104 -9.58 5.96 -6.94
CA TYR A 104 -8.70 5.31 -5.98
C TYR A 104 -8.19 3.95 -6.43
N LEU A 105 -6.98 3.65 -5.96
CA LEU A 105 -6.34 2.34 -6.02
C LEU A 105 -6.42 1.71 -4.64
N VAL A 106 -6.97 0.49 -4.57
CA VAL A 106 -6.95 -0.35 -3.37
C VAL A 106 -5.91 -1.45 -3.54
N ILE A 107 -5.11 -1.65 -2.50
CA ILE A 107 -4.26 -2.82 -2.34
C ILE A 107 -4.63 -3.48 -1.03
N ALA A 108 -5.17 -4.69 -1.09
CA ALA A 108 -5.56 -5.44 0.10
C ALA A 108 -4.43 -6.33 0.60
N LYS A 109 -4.51 -6.68 1.89
CA LYS A 109 -3.82 -7.84 2.46
C LYS A 109 -4.08 -9.06 1.57
N GLY A 110 -3.02 -9.80 1.24
CA GLY A 110 -3.07 -10.90 0.28
C GLY A 110 -2.96 -10.49 -1.20
N GLY A 111 -2.67 -9.22 -1.49
CA GLY A 111 -2.16 -8.78 -2.80
C GLY A 111 -3.24 -8.49 -3.85
N ARG A 112 -4.52 -8.39 -3.46
CA ARG A 112 -5.57 -7.99 -4.40
C ARG A 112 -5.43 -6.52 -4.75
N ILE A 113 -5.43 -6.22 -6.05
CA ILE A 113 -5.32 -4.88 -6.61
C ILE A 113 -6.65 -4.50 -7.28
N VAL A 114 -7.21 -3.35 -6.93
CA VAL A 114 -8.47 -2.84 -7.51
C VAL A 114 -8.34 -1.36 -7.82
N VAL A 115 -8.74 -0.94 -9.02
CA VAL A 115 -8.90 0.47 -9.38
C VAL A 115 -10.39 0.80 -9.48
N ARG A 116 -10.75 1.98 -8.99
CA ARG A 116 -12.10 2.54 -9.08
C ARG A 116 -12.03 3.97 -9.58
N SER A 117 -12.91 4.27 -10.53
CA SER A 117 -13.10 5.58 -11.17
C SER A 117 -14.42 6.18 -10.74
#